data_AF-A0A084U987-F1
#
_entry.id   AF-A0A084U987-F1
#
_cell.length_a   1.000
_cell.length_b   1.000
_cell.length_c   1.000
_cell.angle_alpha   90.00
_cell.angle_beta   90.00
_cell.angle_gamma   90.00
#
_symmetry.space_group_name_H-M   'P 1'
#
loop_
_entity.id
_entity.type
_entity.pdbx_description
1 polymer ?
#
loop_
_entity_poly.entity_id
_entity_poly.type
_entity_poly.pdbx_seq_one_letter_code
_entity_poly.pdbx_strand_id
1 'polypeptide(L)' 'MSKSGSNTRGIFDTTDMDELSRVVDAVCSELGIEATDAKQRERVARRMLASWEAGRRTPLVLVQAGLDGALCQKTA' A
#
# COMPACT_ATOMS: atom_id res chain seq x y z
N MET A 1 -24.49 -15.82 -8.36
CA MET A 1 -23.08 -15.37 -8.33
C MET A 1 -22.94 -14.39 -7.19
N SER A 2 -22.35 -14.82 -6.09
CA SER A 2 -22.21 -14.02 -4.87
C SER A 2 -21.20 -12.89 -5.09
N LYS A 3 -21.62 -11.63 -5.00
CA LYS A 3 -20.71 -10.52 -4.70
C LYS A 3 -21.15 -9.92 -3.37
N SER A 4 -20.60 -10.49 -2.32
CA SER A 4 -20.68 -9.93 -0.97
C SER A 4 -19.93 -8.60 -0.99
N GLY A 5 -20.66 -7.51 -1.13
CA GLY A 5 -20.17 -6.17 -0.87
C GLY A 5 -20.08 -5.98 0.65
N SER A 6 -18.97 -6.41 1.25
CA SER A 6 -18.68 -6.05 2.63
C SER A 6 -18.04 -4.67 2.65
N ASN A 7 -18.88 -3.68 2.89
CA ASN A 7 -18.55 -2.30 3.15
C ASN A 7 -17.95 -2.19 4.57
N THR A 8 -16.80 -2.81 4.81
CA THR A 8 -16.11 -2.74 6.12
C THR A 8 -15.27 -1.47 6.16
N ARG A 9 -15.98 -0.35 6.29
CA ARG A 9 -15.39 0.96 6.56
C ARG A 9 -15.25 1.09 8.07
N GLY A 10 -14.03 0.92 8.56
CA GLY A 10 -13.65 1.27 9.93
C GLY A 10 -13.29 0.06 10.80
N ILE A 11 -12.11 0.14 11.41
CA ILE A 11 -11.40 -0.86 12.23
C ILE A 11 -10.61 -1.85 11.35
N PHE A 12 -9.40 -1.44 10.97
CA PHE A 12 -8.34 -2.40 10.63
C PHE A 12 -8.00 -3.18 11.89
N ASP A 13 -7.92 -4.51 11.80
CA ASP A 13 -7.33 -5.26 12.91
C ASP A 13 -5.82 -4.96 12.97
N THR A 14 -5.24 -5.10 14.16
CA THR A 14 -3.78 -5.07 14.36
C THR A 14 -3.04 -5.98 13.38
N THR A 15 -3.62 -7.15 13.09
CA THR A 15 -3.13 -8.09 12.07
C THR A 15 -3.08 -7.47 10.66
N ASP A 16 -4.10 -6.72 10.25
CA ASP A 16 -4.15 -6.08 8.92
C ASP A 16 -3.07 -4.99 8.79
N MET A 17 -2.82 -4.24 9.87
CA MET A 17 -1.80 -3.19 9.90
C MET A 17 -0.37 -3.74 9.90
N ASP A 18 -0.15 -4.89 10.56
CA ASP A 18 1.12 -5.61 10.52
C ASP A 18 1.38 -6.19 9.13
N GLU A 19 0.36 -6.76 8.48
CA GLU A 19 0.47 -7.25 7.10
C GLU A 19 0.78 -6.09 6.14
N LEU A 20 0.03 -4.99 6.22
CA LEU A 20 0.26 -3.82 5.39
C LEU A 20 1.68 -3.25 5.58
N SER A 21 2.16 -3.16 6.82
CA SER A 21 3.53 -2.68 7.10
C SER A 21 4.59 -3.57 6.45
N ARG A 22 4.45 -4.90 6.53
CA ARG A 22 5.38 -5.85 5.89
C ARG A 22 5.39 -5.72 4.38
N VAL A 23 4.21 -5.54 3.76
CA VAL A 23 4.12 -5.34 2.30
C VAL A 23 4.74 -4.00 1.91
N VAL A 24 4.53 -2.93 2.70
CA VAL A 24 5.17 -1.62 2.46
C VAL A 24 6.68 -1.73 2.51
N ASP A 25 7.23 -2.42 3.52
CA ASP A 25 8.68 -2.61 3.65
C ASP A 25 9.27 -3.41 2.49
N ALA A 26 8.59 -4.49 2.08
CA ALA A 26 8.99 -5.29 0.93
C ALA A 26 8.98 -4.45 -0.36
N VAL A 27 7.91 -3.70 -0.62
CA VAL A 27 7.82 -2.82 -1.79
C VAL A 27 8.92 -1.76 -1.77
N CYS A 28 9.17 -1.11 -0.64
CA CYS A 28 10.25 -0.13 -0.54
C CYS A 28 11.62 -0.76 -0.84
N SER A 29 11.88 -1.98 -0.36
CA SER A 29 13.12 -2.71 -0.65
C SER A 29 13.27 -3.01 -2.15
N GLU A 30 12.22 -3.50 -2.80
CA GLU A 30 12.24 -3.80 -4.25
C GLU A 30 12.41 -2.54 -5.11
N LEU A 31 11.91 -1.39 -4.66
CA LEU A 31 12.06 -0.11 -5.33
C LEU A 31 13.41 0.58 -5.06
N GLY A 32 14.27 -0.01 -4.23
CA GLY A 32 15.53 0.61 -3.80
C GLY A 32 15.33 1.86 -2.94
N ILE A 33 14.18 1.96 -2.26
CA ILE A 33 13.89 3.07 -1.35
C ILE A 33 14.52 2.76 0.01
N GLU A 34 15.62 3.45 0.29
CA GLU A 34 16.36 3.35 1.55
C GLU A 34 15.47 3.59 2.77
N ALA A 35 15.78 2.90 3.88
CA ALA A 35 15.07 3.07 5.14
C ALA A 35 15.13 4.53 5.68
N THR A 36 16.16 5.27 5.27
CA THR A 36 16.38 6.69 5.63
C THR A 36 15.52 7.65 4.81
N ASP A 37 14.97 7.24 3.64
CA ASP A 37 14.06 8.07 2.83
C ASP A 37 12.62 7.98 3.36
N ALA A 38 12.43 8.52 4.56
CA ALA A 38 11.13 8.53 5.24
C ALA A 38 10.02 9.15 4.37
N LYS A 39 10.34 10.14 3.53
CA LYS A 39 9.37 10.82 2.66
C LYS A 39 8.87 9.90 1.56
N GLN A 40 9.75 9.14 0.89
CA GLN A 40 9.29 8.20 -0.14
C GLN A 40 8.54 7.01 0.45
N ARG A 41 9.03 6.47 1.56
CA ARG A 41 8.36 5.37 2.27
C ARG A 41 6.95 5.76 2.71
N GLU A 42 6.76 6.98 3.23
CA GLU A 42 5.44 7.50 3.60
C GLU A 42 4.50 7.62 2.39
N ARG A 43 4.99 8.05 1.22
CA ARG A 43 4.17 8.13 -0.01
C ARG A 43 3.70 6.76 -0.47
N VAL A 44 4.60 5.77 -0.46
CA VAL A 44 4.28 4.37 -0.79
C VAL A 44 3.24 3.83 0.19
N ALA A 45 3.45 4.01 1.50
CA ALA A 45 2.52 3.59 2.53
C ALA A 45 1.12 4.19 2.36
N ARG A 46 1.02 5.51 2.11
CA ARG A 46 -0.27 6.19 1.89
C ARG A 46 -1.03 5.65 0.68
N ARG A 47 -0.34 5.40 -0.43
CA ARG A 47 -0.94 4.84 -1.66
C ARG A 47 -1.43 3.41 -1.45
N MET A 48 -0.64 2.59 -0.76
CA MET A 48 -1.01 1.22 -0.43
C MET A 48 -2.19 1.17 0.54
N LEU A 49 -2.19 2.01 1.58
CA LEU A 49 -3.31 2.15 2.50
C LEU A 49 -4.59 2.59 1.78
N ALA A 50 -4.53 3.57 0.88
CA ALA A 50 -5.69 4.00 0.09
C ALA A 50 -6.24 2.89 -0.83
N SER A 51 -5.36 2.04 -1.37
CA SER A 51 -5.79 0.86 -2.16
C SER A 51 -6.43 -0.21 -1.27
N TRP A 52 -5.85 -0.42 -0.09
CA TRP A 52 -6.34 -1.35 0.93
C TRP A 52 -7.73 -0.94 1.47
N GLU A 53 -7.93 0.36 1.74
CA GLU A 53 -9.20 0.99 2.11
C GLU A 53 -10.27 0.82 1.03
N ALA A 54 -9.87 0.90 -0.24
CA ALA A 54 -10.76 0.69 -1.37
C ALA A 54 -11.09 -0.80 -1.62
N GLY A 55 -10.69 -1.71 -0.73
CA GLY A 55 -10.94 -3.16 -0.80
C GLY A 55 -10.05 -3.89 -1.80
N ARG A 56 -9.05 -3.23 -2.38
CA ARG A 56 -8.12 -3.82 -3.35
C ARG A 56 -6.87 -4.37 -2.65
N ARG A 57 -7.07 -5.42 -1.87
CA ARG A 57 -6.09 -5.97 -0.91
C ARG A 57 -5.19 -7.07 -1.47
N THR A 58 -5.37 -7.46 -2.72
CA THR A 58 -4.52 -8.50 -3.32
C THR A 58 -3.08 -8.00 -3.44
N PRO A 59 -2.05 -8.82 -3.15
CA PRO A 59 -0.64 -8.41 -3.13
C PRO A 59 -0.20 -7.65 -4.40
N LEU A 60 -0.59 -8.13 -5.59
CA LEU A 60 -0.25 -7.49 -6.86
C LEU A 60 -0.82 -6.07 -6.99
N VAL A 61 -2.01 -5.82 -6.46
CA VAL A 61 -2.65 -4.49 -6.52
C VAL A 61 -2.00 -3.51 -5.54
N LEU A 62 -1.50 -4.00 -4.40
CA LEU A 62 -0.76 -3.17 -3.45
C LEU A 62 0.62 -2.81 -4.00
N VAL A 63 1.32 -3.76 -4.61
CA VAL A 63 2.59 -3.52 -5.31
C VAL A 63 2.41 -2.49 -6.42
N GLN A 64 1.36 -2.63 -7.24
CA GLN A 64 1.03 -1.64 -8.28
C GLN A 64 0.79 -0.24 -7.70
N ALA A 65 0.03 -0.14 -6.60
CA ALA A 65 -0.23 1.14 -5.94
C ALA A 65 1.05 1.78 -5.37
N GLY A 66 1.98 0.97 -4.84
CA GLY A 66 3.29 1.42 -4.38
C GLY A 66 4.17 1.93 -5.51
N LEU A 67 4.22 1.20 -6.63
CA LEU A 67 4.90 1.63 -7.87
C LEU A 67 4.38 2.98 -8.37
N ASP A 68 3.06 3.15 -8.45
CA ASP A 68 2.46 4.42 -8.88
C ASP A 68 2.81 5.59 -7.93
N GLY A 69 2.98 5.30 -6.64
CA GLY A 69 3.39 6.28 -5.63
C GLY A 69 4.86 6.72 -5.76
N ALA A 70 5.75 5.77 -6.05
CA ALA A 70 7.18 6.04 -6.25
C ALA A 70 7.45 6.76 -7.58
N LEU A 71 6.70 6.42 -8.64
CA LEU A 71 6.87 6.98 -9.98
C LEU A 71 6.29 8.40 -10.15
N CYS A 72 5.49 8.89 -9.20
CA CYS A 72 4.90 10.24 -9.23
C CYS A 72 5.93 11.40 -9.16
N GLN A 73 7.24 11.09 -9.17
CA GLN A 73 8.34 12.06 -9.25
C GLN A 73 8.74 12.41 -10.70
N LYS A 74 8.24 11.69 -11.72
CA LYS A 74 8.72 11.83 -13.12
C LYS A 74 7.91 12.78 -14.02
N THR A 75 6.98 13.55 -13.47
CA THR A 75 6.30 14.64 -14.19
C THR A 75 6.34 15.90 -13.33
N ALA A 76 7.49 16.58 -13.37
CA ALA A 76 7.64 17.98 -13.05
C ALA A 76 8.16 18.68 -14.31
#